data_AF-A0A2K3N8Y8-F1
#
_entry.id   AF-A0A2K3N8Y8-F1
#
_cell.length_a   1.000
_cell.length_b   1.000
_cell.length_c   1.000
_cell.angle_alpha   90.00
_cell.angle_beta   90.00
_cell.angle_gamma   90.00
#
_symmetry.space_group_name_H-M   'P 1'
#
loop_
_entity.id
_entity.type
_entity.pdbx_description
1 polymer ?
#
loop_
_entity_poly.entity_id
_entity_poly.type
_entity_poly.pdbx_seq_one_letter_code
_entity_poly.pdbx_strand_id
1 'polypeptide(L)'
;MRKFQTNATNLKHQLSWKFNGHLKKKGISGVIKVDYEQKTLSIEVQMPQDASNRAVRDTRGLSGGERSFSTLCFALALHEMTESPFRAMDEFDVFMDAVSRKISMDTLIDFAEAQGSQWILITPHDTSLVKAGNRVKKMQMAAPRS
;
A
#
# COMPACT_ATOMS: atom_id res chain seq x y z
N MET A 1 31.97 -5.97 0.25
CA MET A 1 31.09 -5.93 1.44
C MET A 1 30.55 -4.53 1.76
N ARG A 2 31.37 -3.51 2.05
CA ARG A 2 30.90 -2.17 2.49
C ARG A 2 29.84 -1.51 1.58
N LYS A 3 30.03 -1.58 0.25
CA LYS A 3 29.07 -1.02 -0.74
C LYS A 3 27.68 -1.66 -0.65
N PHE A 4 27.59 -2.98 -0.50
CA PHE A 4 26.31 -3.69 -0.36
C PHE A 4 25.58 -3.26 0.92
N GLN A 5 26.32 -3.12 2.02
CA GLN A 5 25.77 -2.70 3.30
C GLN A 5 25.24 -1.26 3.24
N THR A 6 25.98 -0.35 2.59
CA THR A 6 25.51 1.02 2.33
C THR A 6 24.26 1.03 1.46
N ASN A 7 24.22 0.26 0.37
CA ASN A 7 23.04 0.20 -0.50
C ASN A 7 21.82 -0.35 0.24
N ALA A 8 22.01 -1.41 1.03
CA ALA A 8 20.96 -2.01 1.82
C ALA A 8 20.38 -1.02 2.84
N THR A 9 21.24 -0.25 3.51
CA THR A 9 20.80 0.84 4.42
C THR A 9 20.03 1.93 3.67
N ASN A 10 20.53 2.39 2.52
CA ASN A 10 19.84 3.40 1.71
C ASN A 10 18.45 2.93 1.26
N LEU A 11 18.34 1.68 0.82
CA LEU A 11 17.06 1.08 0.42
C LEU A 11 16.08 1.01 1.61
N LYS A 12 16.53 0.66 2.82
CA LYS A 12 15.67 0.69 4.01
C LYS A 12 15.12 2.08 4.29
N HIS A 13 15.97 3.10 4.19
CA HIS A 13 15.57 4.50 4.41
C HIS A 13 14.58 4.97 3.34
N GLN A 14 14.86 4.67 2.06
CA GLN A 14 13.96 5.01 0.96
C GLN A 14 12.60 4.32 1.13
N LEU A 15 12.59 3.03 1.45
CA LEU A 15 11.37 2.25 1.70
C LEU A 15 10.54 2.85 2.83
N SER A 16 11.19 3.19 3.94
CA SER A 16 10.52 3.78 5.12
C SER A 16 9.96 5.16 4.80
N TRP A 17 10.68 5.97 4.02
CA TRP A 17 10.24 7.31 3.62
C TRP A 17 9.02 7.24 2.68
N LYS A 18 9.07 6.40 1.65
CA LYS A 18 7.96 6.17 0.72
C LYS A 18 6.72 5.63 1.42
N PHE A 19 6.91 4.65 2.30
CA PHE A 19 5.83 4.06 3.10
C PHE A 19 5.09 5.11 3.94
N ASN A 20 5.81 5.95 4.68
CA ASN A 20 5.21 7.02 5.47
C ASN A 20 4.54 8.11 4.59
N GLY A 21 5.05 8.34 3.38
CA GLY A 21 4.41 9.22 2.41
C GLY A 21 2.98 8.80 2.08
N HIS A 22 2.75 7.50 1.90
CA HIS A 22 1.41 6.95 1.67
C HIS A 22 0.54 6.91 2.93
N LEU A 23 1.11 6.50 4.08
CA LEU A 23 0.37 6.45 5.36
C LEU A 23 -0.18 7.82 5.78
N LYS A 24 0.54 8.90 5.46
CA LYS A 24 0.13 10.27 5.79
C LYS A 24 -1.22 10.66 5.20
N LYS A 25 -1.68 10.00 4.11
CA LYS A 25 -3.03 10.20 3.54
C LYS A 25 -4.16 9.90 4.53
N LYS A 26 -3.89 9.09 5.57
CA LYS A 26 -4.81 8.81 6.69
C LYS A 26 -4.33 9.41 8.03
N GLY A 27 -3.28 10.23 8.03
CA GLY A 27 -2.67 10.76 9.26
C GLY A 27 -1.92 9.73 10.09
N ILE A 28 -1.61 8.56 9.50
CA ILE A 28 -0.94 7.44 10.16
C ILE A 28 0.58 7.59 9.96
N SER A 29 1.38 7.06 10.89
CA SER A 29 2.83 6.89 10.73
C SER A 29 3.24 5.44 10.96
N GLY A 30 4.43 5.05 10.50
CA GLY A 30 4.91 3.69 10.69
C GLY A 30 6.41 3.52 10.50
N VAL A 31 6.90 2.35 10.88
CA VAL A 31 8.31 1.96 10.80
C VAL A 31 8.40 0.59 10.12
N ILE A 32 9.31 0.48 9.15
CA ILE A 32 9.64 -0.80 8.50
C ILE A 32 11.01 -1.23 9.02
N LYS A 33 11.07 -2.38 9.67
CA LYS A 33 12.32 -2.98 10.14
C LYS A 33 12.64 -4.17 9.25
N VAL A 34 13.78 -4.08 8.56
CA VAL A 34 14.31 -5.17 7.74
C VAL A 34 15.54 -5.72 8.43
N ASP A 35 15.52 -6.99 8.82
CA ASP A 35 16.66 -7.72 9.35
C ASP A 35 17.17 -8.69 8.27
N TYR A 36 18.36 -8.40 7.73
CA TYR A 36 18.94 -9.24 6.67
C TYR A 36 19.62 -10.50 7.21
N GLU A 37 20.01 -10.51 8.48
CA GLU A 37 20.66 -11.66 9.11
C GLU A 37 19.61 -12.71 9.47
N GLN A 38 18.52 -12.27 10.10
CA GLN A 38 17.37 -13.12 10.43
C GLN A 38 16.41 -13.32 9.24
N LYS A 39 16.62 -12.60 8.13
CA LYS A 39 15.75 -12.61 6.93
C LYS A 39 14.29 -12.30 7.26
N THR A 40 14.07 -11.34 8.15
CA THR A 40 12.73 -10.92 8.58
C THR A 40 12.43 -9.48 8.17
N LEU A 41 11.14 -9.21 7.99
CA LEU A 41 10.60 -7.87 7.81
C LEU A 41 9.42 -7.70 8.77
N SER A 42 9.45 -6.65 9.57
CA SER A 42 8.31 -6.25 10.39
C SER A 42 7.86 -4.84 10.05
N ILE A 43 6.54 -4.66 10.12
CA ILE A 43 5.88 -3.37 9.90
C ILE A 43 5.21 -3.00 11.23
N GLU A 44 5.50 -1.80 11.69
CA GLU A 44 4.90 -1.22 12.87
C GLU A 44 4.17 0.05 12.47
N VAL A 45 2.98 0.27 13.02
CA VAL A 45 2.10 1.37 12.64
C VAL A 45 1.58 2.06 13.89
N GLN A 46 1.55 3.39 13.87
CA GLN A 46 1.04 4.24 14.94
C GLN A 46 -0.17 5.03 14.44
N MET A 47 -1.28 4.92 15.17
CA MET A 47 -2.54 5.57 14.82
C MET A 47 -2.66 6.95 15.50
N PRO A 48 -3.34 7.93 14.87
CA PRO A 48 -3.51 9.27 15.44
C PRO A 48 -4.26 9.28 16.78
N GLN A 49 -5.18 8.33 16.97
CA GLN A 49 -6.00 8.19 18.18
C GLN A 49 -5.22 7.64 19.40
N ASP A 50 -4.00 7.15 19.20
CA ASP A 50 -3.12 6.71 20.29
C ASP A 50 -2.26 7.89 20.80
N ALA A 51 -2.91 8.87 21.45
CA ALA A 51 -2.25 10.06 22.01
C ALA A 51 -1.35 9.79 23.23
N SER A 52 -1.33 8.56 23.75
CA SER A 52 -0.34 8.12 24.72
C SER A 52 0.86 7.54 23.98
N ASN A 53 2.06 8.00 24.32
CA ASN A 53 3.36 7.70 23.69
C ASN A 53 3.79 6.20 23.73
N ARG A 54 2.84 5.25 23.79
CA ARG A 54 3.02 3.81 24.02
C ARG A 54 2.61 2.91 22.84
N ALA A 55 2.00 3.42 21.77
CA ALA A 55 1.35 2.55 20.79
C ALA A 55 2.12 2.43 19.46
N VAL A 56 3.32 1.86 19.52
CA VAL A 56 3.87 1.16 18.35
C VAL A 56 3.32 -0.26 18.44
N ARG A 57 2.19 -0.53 17.76
CA ARG A 57 1.60 -1.86 17.76
C ARG A 57 2.23 -2.66 16.61
N ASP A 58 2.69 -3.88 16.93
CA ASP A 58 2.80 -4.93 15.92
C ASP A 58 1.45 -4.98 15.18
N THR A 59 1.47 -5.17 13.86
CA THR A 59 0.27 -5.17 13.01
C THR A 59 -0.88 -5.98 13.60
N ARG A 60 -0.59 -7.03 14.39
CA ARG A 60 -1.55 -7.86 15.15
C ARG A 60 -2.61 -7.05 15.91
N GLY A 61 -2.28 -5.88 16.46
CA GLY A 61 -3.22 -5.03 17.21
C GLY A 61 -4.08 -4.07 16.36
N LEU A 62 -3.97 -4.12 15.02
CA LEU A 62 -4.73 -3.31 14.07
C LEU A 62 -6.04 -3.98 13.67
N SER A 63 -7.06 -3.17 13.39
CA SER A 63 -8.26 -3.63 12.69
C SER A 63 -7.92 -4.21 11.31
N GLY A 64 -8.83 -5.00 10.74
CA GLY A 64 -8.65 -5.57 9.39
C GLY A 64 -8.38 -4.50 8.33
N GLY A 65 -9.16 -3.42 8.35
CA GLY A 65 -9.01 -2.31 7.39
C GLY A 65 -7.70 -1.53 7.56
N GLU A 66 -7.24 -1.29 8.78
CA GLU A 66 -5.94 -0.64 9.06
C GLU A 66 -4.76 -1.50 8.59
N ARG A 67 -4.84 -2.81 8.81
CA ARG A 67 -3.83 -3.77 8.36
C ARG A 67 -3.76 -3.81 6.84
N SER A 68 -4.90 -3.90 6.16
CA SER A 68 -4.95 -3.88 4.69
C SER A 68 -4.43 -2.56 4.12
N PHE A 69 -4.82 -1.42 4.71
CA PHE A 69 -4.35 -0.12 4.24
C PHE A 69 -2.84 0.04 4.41
N SER A 70 -2.30 -0.38 5.55
CA SER A 70 -0.85 -0.37 5.80
C SER A 70 -0.11 -1.30 4.84
N THR A 71 -0.68 -2.47 4.55
CA THR A 71 -0.13 -3.41 3.57
C THR A 71 -0.10 -2.80 2.16
N LEU A 72 -1.16 -2.10 1.75
CA LEU A 72 -1.20 -1.40 0.47
C LEU A 72 -0.14 -0.28 0.40
N CYS A 73 -0.01 0.53 1.45
CA CYS A 73 1.01 1.58 1.53
C CYS A 73 2.43 1.00 1.39
N PHE A 74 2.67 -0.17 1.99
CA PHE A 74 3.94 -0.88 1.86
C PHE A 74 4.18 -1.38 0.43
N ALA A 75 3.18 -1.96 -0.22
CA ALA A 75 3.28 -2.39 -1.61
C ALA A 75 3.55 -1.23 -2.58
N LEU A 76 2.87 -0.09 -2.39
CA LEU A 76 3.11 1.13 -3.18
C LEU A 76 4.55 1.66 -3.02
N ALA A 77 5.08 1.65 -1.79
CA ALA A 77 6.46 2.03 -1.52
C ALA A 77 7.46 1.14 -2.27
N LEU A 78 7.22 -0.18 -2.32
CA LEU A 78 8.04 -1.10 -3.11
C LEU A 78 7.88 -0.86 -4.62
N HIS A 79 6.67 -0.54 -5.08
CA HIS A 79 6.44 -0.22 -6.48
C HIS A 79 7.15 1.06 -6.93
N GLU A 80 7.31 2.06 -6.06
CA GLU A 80 8.15 3.25 -6.35
C GLU A 80 9.64 2.95 -6.45
N MET A 81 10.09 1.87 -5.81
CA MET A 81 11.51 1.49 -5.77
C MET A 81 11.89 0.48 -6.85
N THR A 82 10.91 0.01 -7.62
CA THR A 82 11.09 -0.99 -8.67
C THR A 82 10.61 -0.42 -9.99
N GLU A 83 11.31 -0.70 -11.09
CA GLU A 83 10.81 -0.36 -12.42
C GLU A 83 10.01 -1.55 -12.97
N SER A 84 8.83 -1.29 -13.51
CA SER A 84 8.03 -2.30 -14.21
C SER A 84 7.12 -1.66 -15.25
N PRO A 85 7.06 -2.19 -16.49
CA PRO A 85 6.16 -1.66 -17.52
C PRO A 85 4.68 -1.94 -17.22
N PHE A 86 4.38 -3.04 -16.51
CA PHE A 86 3.03 -3.40 -16.09
C PHE A 86 3.01 -3.84 -14.62
N ARG A 87 1.89 -3.61 -13.94
CA ARG A 87 1.65 -4.05 -12.56
C ARG A 87 0.22 -4.51 -12.40
N ALA A 88 0.00 -5.50 -11.54
CA ALA A 88 -1.33 -5.99 -11.20
C ALA A 88 -1.49 -6.10 -9.69
N MET A 89 -2.68 -5.76 -9.20
CA MET A 89 -3.09 -5.99 -7.82
C MET A 89 -4.45 -6.65 -7.81
N ASP A 90 -4.57 -7.72 -7.03
CA ASP A 90 -5.80 -8.49 -6.88
C ASP A 90 -6.25 -8.47 -5.42
N GLU A 91 -7.56 -8.38 -5.21
CA GLU A 91 -8.25 -8.36 -3.90
C GLU A 91 -7.63 -7.41 -2.85
N PHE A 92 -7.00 -6.32 -3.30
CA PHE A 92 -6.23 -5.43 -2.42
C PHE A 92 -7.08 -4.73 -1.35
N ASP A 93 -8.39 -4.65 -1.55
CA ASP A 93 -9.34 -3.92 -0.73
C ASP A 93 -10.37 -4.79 0.02
N VAL A 94 -10.21 -6.13 -0.01
CA VAL A 94 -11.22 -7.09 0.49
C VAL A 94 -11.55 -6.94 1.98
N PHE A 95 -10.58 -6.58 2.82
CA PHE A 95 -10.78 -6.38 4.26
C PHE A 95 -10.99 -4.92 4.66
N MET A 96 -11.12 -4.01 3.68
CA MET A 96 -11.31 -2.59 3.92
C MET A 96 -12.79 -2.23 4.02
N ASP A 97 -13.12 -1.34 4.95
CA ASP A 97 -14.42 -0.66 4.96
C ASP A 97 -14.57 0.29 3.75
N ALA A 98 -15.78 0.80 3.53
CA ALA A 98 -16.08 1.63 2.36
C ALA A 98 -15.22 2.90 2.28
N VAL A 99 -14.89 3.52 3.42
CA VAL A 99 -14.07 4.75 3.47
C VAL A 99 -12.62 4.43 3.08
N SER A 100 -12.04 3.40 3.69
CA SER A 100 -10.68 2.94 3.46
C SER A 100 -10.49 2.45 2.03
N ARG A 101 -11.49 1.74 1.50
CA ARG A 101 -11.52 1.26 0.12
C ARG A 101 -11.48 2.39 -0.88
N LYS A 102 -12.32 3.41 -0.70
CA LYS A 102 -12.33 4.60 -1.55
C LYS A 102 -10.96 5.30 -1.56
N ILE A 103 -10.39 5.57 -0.38
CA ILE A 103 -9.07 6.22 -0.25
C ILE A 103 -7.98 5.39 -0.94
N SER A 104 -8.03 4.06 -0.80
CA SER A 104 -7.06 3.14 -1.38
C SER A 104 -7.14 3.08 -2.90
N MET A 105 -8.36 3.00 -3.44
CA MET A 105 -8.60 3.01 -4.88
C MET A 105 -8.15 4.34 -5.50
N ASP A 106 -8.56 5.48 -4.92
CA ASP A 106 -8.15 6.81 -5.38
C ASP A 106 -6.61 6.93 -5.36
N THR A 107 -5.97 6.45 -4.28
CA THR A 107 -4.51 6.43 -4.15
C THR A 107 -3.81 5.59 -5.21
N LEU A 108 -4.36 4.42 -5.55
CA LEU A 108 -3.81 3.55 -6.59
C LEU A 108 -3.93 4.17 -7.98
N ILE A 109 -5.07 4.79 -8.28
CA ILE A 109 -5.30 5.46 -9.56
C ILE A 109 -4.34 6.65 -9.71
N ASP A 110 -4.27 7.53 -8.70
CA ASP A 110 -3.33 8.67 -8.70
C ASP A 110 -1.89 8.20 -8.90
N PHE A 111 -1.51 7.11 -8.23
CA PHE A 111 -0.18 6.53 -8.33
C PHE A 111 0.11 5.99 -9.73
N ALA A 112 -0.82 5.23 -10.30
CA ALA A 112 -0.71 4.66 -11.64
C ALA A 112 -0.58 5.76 -12.72
N GLU A 113 -1.41 6.80 -12.63
CA GLU A 113 -1.39 7.91 -13.57
C GLU A 113 -0.10 8.73 -13.50
N ALA A 114 0.47 8.91 -12.30
CA ALA A 114 1.71 9.63 -12.09
C ALA A 114 2.95 8.84 -12.55
N GLN A 115 2.97 7.52 -12.36
CA GLN A 115 4.09 6.66 -12.73
C GLN A 115 4.17 6.39 -14.25
N GLY A 116 3.07 6.54 -14.99
CA GLY A 116 3.05 6.31 -16.44
C GLY A 116 3.24 4.85 -16.86
N SER A 117 3.06 3.90 -15.94
CA SER A 117 3.07 2.45 -16.19
C SER A 117 1.65 1.91 -16.36
N GLN A 118 1.49 0.70 -16.92
CA GLN A 118 0.18 0.07 -17.03
C GLN A 118 -0.20 -0.64 -15.72
N TRP A 119 -1.42 -0.42 -15.24
CA TRP A 119 -1.95 -1.04 -14.02
C TRP A 119 -3.21 -1.84 -14.30
N ILE A 120 -3.29 -3.02 -13.69
CA ILE A 120 -4.46 -3.89 -13.69
C ILE A 120 -4.91 -4.08 -12.24
N LEU A 121 -6.04 -3.50 -11.88
CA LEU A 121 -6.60 -3.60 -10.55
C LEU A 121 -7.83 -4.52 -10.61
N ILE A 122 -7.79 -5.61 -9.86
CA ILE A 122 -8.88 -6.59 -9.76
C ILE A 122 -9.43 -6.48 -8.34
N THR A 123 -10.75 -6.30 -8.25
CA THR A 123 -11.46 -6.22 -6.97
C THR A 123 -12.82 -6.88 -7.11
N PRO A 124 -13.28 -7.63 -6.08
CA PRO A 124 -14.66 -8.15 -6.04
C PRO A 124 -15.69 -7.06 -5.71
N HIS A 125 -15.26 -5.83 -5.44
CA HIS A 125 -16.10 -4.75 -4.99
C HIS A 125 -16.60 -3.85 -6.13
N ASP A 126 -17.69 -3.14 -5.86
CA ASP A 126 -18.27 -2.22 -6.84
C ASP A 126 -17.29 -1.07 -7.17
N THR A 127 -17.09 -0.85 -8.46
CA THR A 127 -16.22 0.20 -9.03
C THR A 127 -17.03 1.33 -9.66
N SER A 128 -18.33 1.42 -9.37
CA SER A 128 -19.22 2.50 -9.84
C SER A 128 -18.67 3.89 -9.52
N LEU A 129 -18.12 4.07 -8.31
CA LEU A 129 -17.54 5.33 -7.82
C LEU A 129 -16.22 5.72 -8.49
N VAL A 130 -15.53 4.79 -9.16
CA VAL A 130 -14.32 5.09 -9.91
C VAL A 130 -14.68 5.92 -11.14
N LYS A 131 -14.11 7.11 -11.27
CA LYS A 131 -14.32 7.96 -12.45
C LYS A 131 -13.55 7.39 -13.63
N ALA A 132 -14.27 7.04 -14.69
CA ALA A 132 -13.63 6.71 -15.96
C ALA A 132 -13.00 7.99 -16.56
N GLY A 133 -11.91 7.81 -17.28
CA GLY A 133 -11.21 8.90 -17.96
C GLY A 133 -10.35 8.36 -19.08
N ASN A 134 -9.63 9.25 -19.78
CA ASN A 134 -8.79 8.86 -20.92
C ASN A 134 -7.70 7.83 -20.56
N ARG A 135 -7.31 7.77 -19.27
CA ARG A 135 -6.30 6.84 -18.73
C ARG A 135 -6.87 5.74 -17.83
N VAL A 136 -8.18 5.77 -17.54
CA VAL A 136 -8.82 4.82 -16.62
C VAL A 136 -9.98 4.14 -17.33
N LYS A 137 -9.81 2.85 -17.63
CA LYS A 137 -10.83 1.99 -18.23
C LYS A 137 -11.43 1.07 -17.17
N LYS A 138 -12.75 1.08 -17.05
CA LYS A 138 -13.49 0.14 -16.19
C LYS A 138 -14.01 -1.03 -17.00
N MET A 139 -13.87 -2.24 -16.45
CA MET A 139 -14.40 -3.46 -17.02
C MET A 139 -15.09 -4.23 -15.91
N GLN A 140 -16.38 -4.51 -16.07
CA GLN A 140 -17.15 -5.30 -15.12
C GLN A 140 -17.45 -6.67 -15.73
N MET A 141 -17.10 -7.72 -15.00
CA MET A 141 -17.42 -9.09 -15.41
C MET A 141 -18.88 -9.40 -15.09
N ALA A 142 -19.54 -10.15 -15.97
CA ALA A 142 -20.84 -10.72 -15.67
C ALA A 142 -20.72 -11.72 -14.51
N ALA A 143 -21.80 -11.88 -13.74
CA ALA A 143 -21.85 -12.92 -12.72
C ALA A 143 -21.52 -14.29 -13.34
N PRO A 144 -20.82 -15.17 -12.60
CA PRO A 144 -20.55 -16.53 -13.06
C PRO A 144 -21.85 -17.20 -13.48
N ARG A 145 -21.88 -17.85 -14.65
CA ARG A 145 -23.03 -18.65 -15.04
C ARG A 145 -23.11 -19.84 -14.08
N SER A 146 -24.26 -19.98 -13.41
CA SER A 146 -24.60 -21.14 -12.57
C SER A 146 -24.66 -22.42 -13.40
#